data_AF-A0AA35S0B8-F1
#
_entry.id   AF-A0AA35S0B8-F1
#
_cell.length_a   1.000
_cell.length_b   1.000
_cell.length_c   1.000
_cell.angle_alpha   90.00
_cell.angle_beta   90.00
_cell.angle_gamma   90.00
#
_symmetry.space_group_name_H-M   'P 1'
#
loop_
_entity.id
_entity.type
_entity.pdbx_description
1 polymer ?
#
loop_
_entity_poly.entity_id
_entity_poly.type
_entity_poly.pdbx_seq_one_letter_code
_entity_poly.pdbx_strand_id
1 'polypeptide(L)'
;MTLITLHQAKGLEFPVVMMAGMEEGLLPHSRSMDTLAEVEEERRLCYVGMTRAKERLYLLRSFRRRYPIDSGVTLPSRFLEELPEDVLASPALDRPPGSRADFPRPQPVPVLAQRRRRHRRLLRTGPPRFPHSPGRWRGTGCDATRGRLRGNIMSA
;
A
#
# COMPACT_ATOMS: atom_id res chain seq x y z
N MET A 1 -25.43 7.10 -8.99
CA MET A 1 -24.10 7.46 -8.46
C MET A 1 -23.15 7.51 -9.66
N THR A 2 -22.40 8.61 -9.81
CA THR A 2 -21.57 8.89 -10.99
C THR A 2 -20.10 8.89 -10.59
N LEU A 3 -19.26 8.18 -11.33
CA LEU A 3 -17.80 8.14 -11.15
C LEU A 3 -17.14 8.64 -12.42
N ILE A 4 -16.39 9.74 -12.30
CA ILE A 4 -15.70 10.40 -13.41
C ILE A 4 -14.35 10.89 -12.93
N THR A 5 -13.44 11.16 -13.87
CA THR A 5 -12.16 11.81 -13.54
C THR A 5 -12.38 13.31 -13.31
N LEU A 6 -11.45 13.97 -12.61
CA LEU A 6 -11.50 15.43 -12.38
C LEU A 6 -11.60 16.22 -13.70
N HIS A 7 -10.86 15.78 -14.72
CA HIS A 7 -10.90 16.36 -16.06
C HIS A 7 -12.29 16.33 -16.70
N GLN A 8 -13.01 15.21 -16.55
CA GLN A 8 -14.35 15.03 -17.08
C GLN A 8 -15.42 15.81 -16.29
N ALA A 9 -15.10 16.22 -15.06
CA ALA A 9 -16.05 16.94 -14.20
C ALA A 9 -16.26 18.39 -14.64
N LYS A 10 -15.41 18.95 -15.52
CA LYS A 10 -15.51 20.32 -16.00
C LYS A 10 -16.87 20.59 -16.64
N GLY A 11 -17.57 21.62 -16.16
CA GLY A 11 -18.89 22.02 -16.65
C GLY A 11 -20.06 21.21 -16.09
N LEU A 12 -19.80 20.20 -15.26
CA LEU A 12 -20.82 19.48 -14.49
C LEU A 12 -20.88 20.06 -13.07
N GLU A 13 -21.99 19.84 -12.36
CA GLU A 13 -22.13 20.20 -10.95
C GLU A 13 -23.03 19.19 -10.24
N PHE A 14 -22.76 18.94 -8.96
CA PHE A 14 -23.49 17.94 -8.18
C PHE A 14 -23.82 18.49 -6.78
N PRO A 15 -24.96 18.08 -6.18
CA PRO A 15 -25.27 18.44 -4.79
C PRO A 15 -24.15 18.03 -3.83
N VAL A 16 -23.62 16.82 -4.01
CA VAL A 16 -22.56 16.24 -3.18
C VAL A 16 -21.44 15.71 -4.07
N VAL A 17 -20.19 16.08 -3.76
CA VAL A 17 -18.99 15.59 -4.45
C VAL A 17 -18.06 14.90 -3.45
N MET A 18 -17.53 13.76 -3.87
CA MET A 18 -16.48 13.04 -3.14
C MET A 18 -15.23 12.98 -4.02
N MET A 19 -14.20 13.74 -3.64
CA MET A 19 -12.89 13.66 -4.27
C MET A 19 -12.06 12.62 -3.52
N ALA A 20 -11.72 11.54 -4.21
CA ALA A 20 -10.92 10.46 -3.65
C ALA A 20 -9.46 10.58 -4.08
N GLY A 21 -8.56 10.21 -3.18
CA GLY A 21 -7.13 10.15 -3.46
C GLY A 21 -6.41 11.49 -3.37
N MET A 22 -6.75 12.27 -2.34
CA MET A 22 -6.02 13.48 -1.94
C MET A 22 -4.67 13.09 -1.32
N GLU A 23 -3.79 12.55 -2.14
CA GLU A 23 -2.52 11.93 -1.77
C GLU A 23 -1.40 12.45 -2.70
N GLU A 24 -0.19 12.65 -2.16
CA GLU A 24 0.98 12.97 -2.98
C GLU A 24 1.25 11.85 -3.99
N GLY A 25 1.54 12.25 -5.23
CA GLY A 25 1.76 11.33 -6.34
C GLY A 25 0.47 10.90 -7.07
N LEU A 26 -0.71 11.17 -6.50
CA LEU A 26 -2.00 11.00 -7.19
C LEU A 26 -2.65 12.34 -7.55
N LEU A 27 -2.72 13.27 -6.59
CA LEU A 27 -3.16 14.65 -6.81
C LEU A 27 -2.39 15.56 -5.84
N PRO A 28 -1.32 16.24 -6.27
CA PRO A 28 -0.80 16.30 -7.64
C PRO A 28 -0.27 14.95 -8.15
N HIS A 29 -0.51 14.67 -9.44
CA HIS A 29 -0.03 13.45 -10.07
C HIS A 29 1.50 13.39 -10.10
N SER A 30 2.10 12.23 -9.84
CA SER A 30 3.57 12.06 -9.79
C SER A 30 4.36 12.67 -10.96
N ARG A 31 3.76 12.71 -12.16
CA ARG A 31 4.39 13.26 -13.38
C ARG A 31 4.39 14.79 -13.47
N SER A 32 3.56 15.47 -12.70
CA SER A 32 3.47 16.94 -12.70
C SER A 32 4.33 17.57 -11.61
N MET A 33 5.17 16.76 -10.94
CA MET A 33 5.91 17.15 -9.75
C MET A 33 7.26 17.78 -10.07
N ASP A 34 7.71 17.65 -11.32
CA ASP A 34 9.03 18.07 -11.76
C ASP A 34 9.13 19.58 -11.95
N THR A 35 8.02 20.24 -12.31
CA THR A 35 7.98 21.69 -12.53
C THR A 35 6.85 22.37 -11.77
N LEU A 36 7.10 23.60 -11.31
CA LEU A 36 6.10 24.39 -10.58
C LEU A 36 4.85 24.65 -11.43
N ALA A 37 5.03 24.91 -12.73
CA ALA A 37 3.92 25.18 -13.65
C ALA A 37 2.97 23.98 -13.78
N GLU A 38 3.47 22.75 -13.80
CA GLU A 38 2.64 21.54 -13.85
C GLU A 38 1.93 21.29 -12.52
N VAL A 39 2.58 21.54 -11.38
CA VAL A 39 1.92 21.48 -10.06
C VAL A 39 0.78 22.52 -9.98
N GLU A 40 0.98 23.72 -10.51
CA GLU A 40 -0.07 24.74 -10.58
C GLU A 40 -1.25 24.31 -11.44
N GLU A 41 -1.01 23.55 -12.51
CA GLU A 41 -2.10 23.01 -13.34
C GLU A 41 -2.90 21.93 -12.59
N GLU A 42 -2.24 21.03 -11.87
CA GLU A 42 -2.93 20.08 -10.99
C GLU A 42 -3.70 20.79 -9.87
N ARG A 43 -3.18 21.92 -9.36
CA ARG A 43 -3.89 22.76 -8.39
C ARG A 43 -5.16 23.34 -9.00
N ARG A 44 -5.11 23.83 -10.25
CA ARG A 44 -6.29 24.28 -10.99
C ARG A 44 -7.29 23.14 -11.17
N LEU A 45 -6.84 21.93 -11.49
CA LEU A 45 -7.70 20.75 -11.58
C LEU A 45 -8.37 20.40 -10.25
N CYS A 46 -7.61 20.45 -9.14
CA CYS A 46 -8.14 20.27 -7.79
C CYS A 46 -9.25 21.31 -7.50
N TYR A 47 -8.97 22.59 -7.75
CA TYR A 47 -9.94 23.67 -7.58
C TYR A 47 -11.21 23.49 -8.43
N VAL A 48 -11.06 23.10 -9.70
CA VAL A 48 -12.20 22.76 -10.56
C VAL A 48 -13.02 21.65 -9.92
N GLY A 49 -12.40 20.58 -9.44
CA GLY A 49 -13.07 19.48 -8.74
C GLY A 49 -13.85 19.94 -7.50
N MET A 50 -13.23 20.75 -6.66
CA MET A 50 -13.85 21.28 -5.43
C MET A 50 -15.10 22.12 -5.73
N THR A 51 -15.00 23.00 -6.73
CA THR A 51 -16.11 23.88 -7.15
C THR A 51 -17.24 23.15 -7.88
N ARG A 52 -17.15 21.82 -8.08
CA ARG A 52 -18.28 21.04 -8.60
C ARG A 52 -19.33 20.71 -7.53
N ALA A 53 -19.00 20.88 -6.26
CA ALA A 53 -19.92 20.65 -5.15
C ALA A 53 -20.82 21.86 -4.93
N LYS A 54 -22.14 21.64 -4.85
CA LYS A 54 -23.12 22.69 -4.50
C LYS A 54 -23.39 22.79 -3.01
N GLU A 55 -23.48 21.64 -2.34
CA GLU A 55 -23.87 21.59 -0.93
C GLU A 55 -22.77 20.99 -0.05
N ARG A 56 -22.17 19.86 -0.47
CA ARG A 56 -21.19 19.13 0.35
C ARG A 56 -20.02 18.62 -0.48
N LEU A 57 -18.82 18.87 0.02
CA LEU A 57 -17.57 18.35 -0.53
C LEU A 57 -16.90 17.45 0.50
N TYR A 58 -16.49 16.26 0.06
CA TYR A 58 -15.66 15.35 0.85
C TYR A 58 -14.32 15.15 0.17
N LEU A 59 -13.25 15.42 0.91
CA LEU A 59 -11.87 15.19 0.49
C LEU A 59 -11.34 13.95 1.20
N LEU A 60 -11.04 12.91 0.45
CA LEU A 60 -10.67 11.60 1.01
C LEU A 60 -9.24 11.25 0.64
N ARG A 61 -8.46 10.83 1.65
CA ARG A 61 -7.14 10.22 1.48
C ARG A 61 -7.09 8.83 2.06
N SER A 62 -6.26 7.97 1.48
CA SER A 62 -5.88 6.69 2.04
C SER A 62 -4.62 6.85 2.88
N PHE A 63 -4.47 6.03 3.93
CA PHE A 63 -3.19 5.92 4.66
C PHE A 63 -2.19 5.03 3.91
N ARG A 64 -2.69 4.02 3.20
CA ARG A 64 -1.89 3.07 2.43
C ARG A 64 -2.61 2.75 1.13
N ARG A 65 -1.88 2.77 0.02
CA ARG A 65 -2.41 2.43 -1.31
C ARG A 65 -1.64 1.26 -1.90
N ARG A 66 -2.36 0.38 -2.60
CA ARG A 66 -1.76 -0.72 -3.35
C ARG A 66 -1.71 -0.34 -4.82
N TYR A 67 -0.51 -0.27 -5.36
CA TYR A 67 -0.24 -0.22 -6.79
C TYR A 67 0.06 -1.63 -7.30
N PRO A 68 0.02 -1.86 -8.64
CA PRO A 68 0.32 -3.17 -9.21
C PRO A 68 1.73 -3.68 -8.88
N ILE A 69 2.69 -2.77 -8.76
CA ILE A 69 4.12 -3.07 -8.56
C ILE A 69 4.52 -2.97 -7.08
N ASP A 70 3.91 -2.06 -6.32
CA ASP A 70 4.29 -1.80 -4.93
C ASP A 70 3.08 -1.38 -4.06
N SER A 71 3.19 -1.48 -2.74
CA SER A 71 2.20 -0.95 -1.80
C SER A 71 2.89 -0.23 -0.65
N GLY A 72 2.58 1.06 -0.48
CA GLY A 72 3.27 1.94 0.45
C GLY A 72 2.33 2.85 1.23
N VAL A 73 2.86 3.48 2.27
CA VAL A 73 2.20 4.55 3.00
C VAL A 73 2.11 5.77 2.08
N THR A 74 0.96 6.42 2.06
CA THR A 74 0.68 7.57 1.21
C THR A 74 0.66 8.86 2.04
N LEU A 75 1.44 9.85 1.59
CA LEU A 75 1.44 11.19 2.18
C LEU A 75 0.15 11.94 1.79
N PRO A 76 -0.39 12.80 2.68
CA PRO A 76 -1.50 13.68 2.32
C PRO A 76 -1.10 14.60 1.16
N SER A 77 -2.03 14.89 0.26
CA SER A 77 -1.81 15.92 -0.78
C SER A 77 -1.48 17.26 -0.15
N ARG A 78 -0.45 17.95 -0.66
CA ARG A 78 -0.12 19.34 -0.32
C ARG A 78 -1.30 20.31 -0.45
N PHE A 79 -2.24 20.04 -1.37
CA PHE A 79 -3.42 20.88 -1.56
C PHE A 79 -4.37 20.86 -0.36
N LEU A 80 -4.25 19.87 0.54
CA LEU A 80 -5.01 19.85 1.79
C LEU A 80 -4.47 20.86 2.81
N GLU A 81 -3.16 21.12 2.82
CA GLU A 81 -2.50 22.06 3.75
C GLU A 81 -2.77 23.52 3.37
N GLU A 82 -3.21 23.76 2.13
CA GLU A 82 -3.55 25.08 1.61
C GLU A 82 -4.98 25.50 1.96
N LEU A 83 -5.79 24.56 2.44
CA LEU A 83 -7.15 24.84 2.88
C LEU A 83 -7.11 25.47 4.27
N PRO A 84 -7.89 26.54 4.52
CA PRO A 84 -7.90 27.15 5.82
C PRO A 84 -8.55 26.18 6.83
N GLU A 85 -8.00 26.11 8.05
CA GLU A 85 -8.39 25.10 9.03
C GLU A 85 -9.84 25.27 9.52
N ASP A 86 -10.38 26.49 9.43
CA ASP A 86 -11.73 26.86 9.83
C ASP A 86 -12.84 26.23 8.98
N VAL A 87 -12.55 25.85 7.72
CA VAL A 87 -13.51 25.16 6.85
C VAL A 87 -13.41 23.64 6.89
N LEU A 88 -12.38 23.10 7.55
CA LEU A 88 -12.15 21.66 7.64
C LEU A 88 -12.93 21.07 8.80
N ALA A 89 -14.12 20.53 8.51
CA ALA A 89 -14.85 19.70 9.45
C ALA A 89 -14.11 18.36 9.65
N SER A 90 -13.40 18.21 10.77
CA SER A 90 -12.89 16.90 11.15
C SER A 90 -14.08 15.98 11.43
N PRO A 91 -14.14 14.78 10.82
CA PRO A 91 -15.29 13.88 10.99
C PRO A 91 -15.50 13.44 12.45
N ALA A 92 -14.53 13.68 13.33
CA ALA A 92 -14.64 13.44 14.77
C ALA A 92 -15.42 14.53 15.53
N LEU A 93 -15.46 15.78 15.05
CA LEU A 93 -15.98 16.93 15.80
C LEU A 93 -17.38 17.36 15.33
N ASP A 94 -17.68 17.32 14.03
CA ASP A 94 -18.98 17.74 13.47
C ASP A 94 -19.90 16.56 13.13
N ARG A 95 -20.09 15.64 14.07
CA ARG A 95 -20.97 14.49 13.84
C ARG A 95 -22.43 14.84 14.17
N PRO A 96 -23.33 14.95 13.18
CA PRO A 96 -24.74 15.07 13.49
C PRO A 96 -25.24 13.78 14.16
N PRO A 97 -26.06 13.88 15.23
CA PRO A 97 -26.68 12.71 15.84
C PRO A 97 -27.52 11.97 14.78
N GLY A 98 -27.29 10.65 14.62
CA GLY A 98 -27.99 9.80 13.64
C GLY A 98 -27.26 9.54 12.31
N SER A 99 -25.97 9.86 12.19
CA SER A 99 -25.19 9.54 10.99
C SER A 99 -24.89 8.03 10.83
N ARG A 100 -24.74 7.55 9.58
CA ARG A 100 -24.49 6.14 9.19
C ARG A 100 -23.29 5.43 9.87
N ALA A 101 -22.49 6.11 10.69
CA ALA A 101 -21.51 5.45 11.55
C ALA A 101 -22.14 4.66 12.72
N ASP A 102 -23.45 4.81 12.96
CA ASP A 102 -24.25 3.93 13.83
C ASP A 102 -24.56 2.57 13.19
N PHE A 103 -24.29 2.40 11.89
CA PHE A 103 -24.27 1.06 11.31
C PHE A 103 -23.05 0.32 11.85
N PRO A 104 -23.23 -0.89 12.41
CA PRO A 104 -22.13 -1.66 12.95
C PRO A 104 -21.06 -1.81 11.87
N ARG A 105 -19.81 -1.46 12.21
CA ARG A 105 -18.66 -1.68 11.32
C ARG A 105 -18.75 -3.13 10.82
N PRO A 106 -18.67 -3.38 9.50
CA PRO A 106 -18.65 -4.74 9.01
C PRO A 106 -17.46 -5.44 9.68
N GLN A 107 -17.78 -6.45 10.48
CA GLN A 107 -16.76 -7.23 11.18
C GLN A 107 -15.84 -7.84 10.11
N PRO A 108 -14.53 -7.90 10.34
CA PRO A 108 -13.63 -8.56 9.41
C PRO A 108 -14.13 -9.98 9.20
N VAL A 109 -14.63 -10.28 8.00
CA VAL A 109 -14.99 -11.64 7.62
C VAL A 109 -13.74 -12.49 7.76
N PRO A 110 -13.77 -13.62 8.48
CA PRO A 110 -12.64 -14.50 8.54
C PRO A 110 -12.38 -14.97 7.10
N VAL A 111 -11.31 -14.44 6.48
CA VAL A 111 -10.77 -14.98 5.25
C VAL A 111 -10.61 -16.46 5.52
N LEU A 112 -11.35 -17.29 4.79
CA LEU A 112 -11.31 -18.73 4.94
C LEU A 112 -9.84 -19.12 4.80
N ALA A 113 -9.19 -19.36 5.93
CA ALA A 113 -7.80 -19.74 5.98
C ALA A 113 -7.70 -20.94 5.04
N GLN A 114 -7.01 -20.71 3.92
CA GLN A 114 -6.84 -21.69 2.87
C GLN A 114 -6.59 -23.02 3.56
N ARG A 115 -7.51 -23.94 3.33
CA ARG A 115 -7.47 -25.33 3.81
C ARG A 115 -6.17 -25.95 3.28
N ARG A 116 -5.03 -25.65 3.92
CA ARG A 116 -3.86 -26.51 3.89
C ARG A 116 -4.29 -27.74 4.69
N ARG A 117 -5.00 -28.64 4.00
CA ARG A 117 -5.18 -30.02 4.45
C ARG A 117 -3.77 -30.58 4.62
N ARG A 118 -3.25 -30.47 5.86
CA ARG A 118 -2.21 -31.35 6.36
C ARG A 118 -2.82 -32.75 6.38
N HIS A 119 -2.60 -33.53 5.32
CA HIS A 119 -2.63 -34.97 5.45
C HIS A 119 -1.43 -35.37 6.30
N ARG A 120 -1.64 -35.41 7.62
CA ARG A 120 -0.73 -36.05 8.57
C ARG A 120 -1.54 -36.85 9.58
N ARG A 121 -1.86 -38.09 9.22
CA ARG A 121 -1.68 -39.27 10.08
C ARG A 121 -2.23 -40.51 9.39
N LEU A 122 -1.33 -41.38 8.95
CA LEU A 122 -1.45 -42.79 9.29
C LEU A 122 -0.16 -43.17 10.01
N LEU A 123 -0.33 -43.64 11.24
CA LEU A 123 0.70 -44.24 12.06
C LEU A 123 0.89 -45.71 11.65
N ARG A 124 2.05 -46.27 12.04
CA ARG A 124 2.46 -47.68 12.05
C ARG A 124 2.97 -48.26 10.73
N THR A 125 4.28 -48.29 10.60
CA THR A 125 5.07 -49.53 10.60
C THR A 125 6.48 -49.23 11.16
N GLY A 126 7.03 -50.16 11.94
CA GLY A 126 8.30 -49.99 12.66
C GLY A 126 9.54 -49.96 11.74
N PRO A 127 10.71 -49.59 12.27
CA PRO A 127 11.93 -49.50 11.48
C PRO A 127 12.38 -50.90 11.02
N PRO A 128 12.77 -51.10 9.75
CA PRO A 128 13.37 -52.36 9.32
C PRO A 128 14.75 -52.54 9.96
N ARG A 129 14.96 -53.69 10.57
CA ARG A 129 16.27 -54.17 11.06
C ARG A 129 17.14 -54.52 9.86
N PHE A 130 18.30 -53.89 9.72
CA PHE A 130 19.33 -54.29 8.76
C PHE A 130 20.35 -55.21 9.43
N PRO A 131 20.76 -56.34 8.82
CA PRO A 131 21.79 -57.21 9.37
C PRO A 131 23.19 -56.63 9.16
N HIS A 132 24.06 -56.88 10.13
CA HIS A 132 25.47 -56.50 10.17
C HIS A 132 26.30 -57.32 9.16
N SER A 133 27.27 -56.67 8.46
CA SER A 133 28.70 -57.07 8.39
C SER A 133 29.50 -56.28 7.33
N PRO A 134 30.85 -56.22 7.43
CA PRO A 134 31.63 -55.01 7.17
C PRO A 134 32.45 -55.05 5.86
N GLY A 135 32.77 -53.86 5.33
CA GLY A 135 33.76 -53.71 4.25
C GLY A 135 33.93 -52.26 3.84
N ARG A 136 34.81 -51.52 4.52
CA ARG A 136 36.11 -51.09 3.97
C ARG A 136 35.99 -50.11 2.80
N TRP A 137 36.20 -48.82 3.05
CA TRP A 137 36.91 -47.84 2.19
C TRP A 137 37.34 -46.66 3.10
N ARG A 138 38.57 -46.66 3.63
CA ARG A 138 39.70 -45.78 3.22
C ARG A 138 39.21 -44.38 2.81
N GLY A 139 39.33 -43.35 3.65
CA GLY A 139 40.58 -42.75 4.12
C GLY A 139 41.03 -41.74 3.06
N THR A 140 40.78 -40.45 3.21
CA THR A 140 41.66 -39.40 3.76
C THR A 140 40.94 -38.08 3.42
N GLY A 141 40.83 -37.02 4.23
CA GLY A 141 41.68 -36.51 5.28
C GLY A 141 42.15 -35.10 4.88
N CYS A 142 41.99 -34.14 5.81
CA CYS A 142 42.69 -32.85 5.87
C CYS A 142 42.28 -31.74 4.88
N ASP A 143 42.31 -30.46 5.23
CA ASP A 143 42.31 -29.78 6.54
C ASP A 143 42.06 -28.30 6.23
N ALA A 144 41.27 -27.63 7.08
CA ALA A 144 41.11 -26.20 7.05
C ALA A 144 42.17 -25.57 7.97
N THR A 145 43.31 -25.10 7.44
CA THR A 145 44.17 -24.15 8.17
C THR A 145 45.11 -23.32 7.26
N ARG A 146 45.19 -22.02 7.59
CA ARG A 146 46.33 -21.08 7.48
C ARG A 146 46.69 -20.38 6.15
N GLY A 147 47.03 -19.09 6.33
CA GLY A 147 47.99 -18.31 5.54
C GLY A 147 47.35 -17.26 4.64
N ARG A 148 47.16 -16.00 5.05
CA ARG A 148 48.16 -14.89 5.13
C ARG A 148 48.94 -14.69 3.82
N LEU A 149 48.93 -13.44 3.34
CA LEU A 149 49.90 -12.67 2.50
C LEU A 149 49.17 -11.99 1.33
N ARG A 150 48.99 -10.66 1.39
CA ARG A 150 49.85 -9.61 0.79
C ARG A 150 49.78 -9.52 -0.73
N GLY A 151 49.53 -8.31 -1.25
CA GLY A 151 49.97 -7.91 -2.59
C GLY A 151 49.05 -6.92 -3.30
N ASN A 152 49.42 -5.63 -3.32
CA ASN A 152 49.02 -4.63 -4.32
C ASN A 152 49.29 -5.15 -5.75
N ILE A 153 48.61 -4.66 -6.79
CA ILE A 153 49.12 -3.68 -7.78
C ILE A 153 48.13 -3.39 -8.93
N MET A 154 48.00 -2.08 -9.20
CA MET A 154 47.66 -1.32 -10.42
C MET A 154 47.41 -1.98 -11.80
N SER A 155 46.45 -1.35 -12.49
CA SER A 155 46.40 -0.94 -13.91
C SER A 155 46.28 -1.97 -15.06
N ALA A 156 45.19 -1.82 -15.82
CA ALA A 156 45.21 -1.33 -17.22
C ALA A 156 43.84 -0.74 -17.56
#